data_AF-A0A9W6XFG8-F1
#
_entry.id   AF-A0A9W6XFG8-F1
#
_cell.length_a   1.000
_cell.length_b   1.000
_cell.length_c   1.000
_cell.angle_alpha   90.00
_cell.angle_beta   90.00
_cell.angle_gamma   90.00
#
_symmetry.space_group_name_H-M   'P 1'
#
loop_
_entity.id
_entity.type
_entity.pdbx_description
1 polymer ?
#
loop_
_entity_poly.entity_id
_entity_poly.type
_entity_poly.pdbx_seq_one_letter_code
_entity_poly.pdbx_strand_id
1 'polypeptide(L)'
;MRDRLHYLVTIKYEEGMDLMAFFLTFERALKAVAEATGNRDDEEKSLYLYHAMPSTWKPDLAIWKGNKKFIPYMDLKTTMSAKFWTTTLSVNM
;
A
#
# COMPACT_ATOMS: atom_id res chain seq x y z
N MET A 1 6.15 -18.53 -12.36
CA MET A 1 5.50 -17.20 -12.59
C MET A 1 4.35 -16.95 -11.63
N ARG A 2 3.51 -17.95 -11.32
CA ARG A 2 2.35 -17.84 -10.40
C ARG A 2 2.76 -17.44 -8.96
N ASP A 3 3.93 -17.86 -8.52
CA ASP A 3 4.41 -17.63 -7.13
C ASP A 3 4.79 -16.17 -6.83
N ARG A 4 5.22 -15.42 -7.86
CA ARG A 4 5.64 -14.02 -7.69
C ARG A 4 4.48 -13.05 -7.51
N LEU A 5 3.36 -13.32 -8.19
CA LEU A 5 2.10 -12.61 -7.97
C LEU A 5 1.51 -12.95 -6.59
N HIS A 6 1.59 -14.21 -6.18
CA HIS A 6 1.18 -14.65 -4.85
C HIS A 6 1.95 -13.92 -3.74
N TYR A 7 3.26 -13.70 -3.93
CA TYR A 7 4.09 -12.98 -2.97
C TYR A 7 3.63 -11.54 -2.69
N LEU A 8 3.24 -10.76 -3.69
CA LEU A 8 2.73 -9.39 -3.48
C LEU A 8 1.47 -9.35 -2.60
N VAL A 9 0.58 -10.33 -2.73
CA VAL A 9 -0.68 -10.37 -1.96
C VAL A 9 -0.45 -10.75 -0.49
N THR A 10 0.67 -11.40 -0.19
CA THR A 10 1.07 -11.79 1.18
C THR A 10 1.74 -10.67 1.96
N ILE A 11 2.27 -9.64 1.30
CA ILE A 11 2.86 -8.48 1.99
C ILE A 11 1.73 -7.67 2.62
N LYS A 12 1.76 -7.54 3.95
CA LYS A 12 0.80 -6.75 4.73
C LYS A 12 1.55 -5.70 5.56
N TYR A 13 0.92 -4.55 5.72
CA TYR A 13 1.27 -3.57 6.73
C TYR A 13 0.35 -3.80 7.93
N GLU A 14 0.94 -3.98 9.10
CA GLU A 14 0.24 -3.99 10.38
C GLU A 14 0.56 -2.68 11.11
N GLU A 15 -0.43 -2.12 11.81
CA GLU A 15 -0.22 -0.87 12.57
C GLU A 15 0.87 -1.08 13.62
N GLY A 16 1.83 -0.14 13.69
CA GLY A 16 3.00 -0.25 14.56
C GLY A 16 4.24 -0.86 13.90
N MET A 17 4.12 -1.42 12.69
CA MET A 17 5.30 -1.77 11.88
C MET A 17 6.02 -0.52 11.37
N ASP A 18 7.33 -0.66 11.11
CA ASP A 18 8.11 0.33 10.38
C ASP A 18 7.57 0.51 8.96
N LEU A 19 6.93 1.65 8.73
CA LEU A 19 6.29 1.99 7.46
C LEU A 19 7.31 2.15 6.32
N MET A 20 8.52 2.62 6.60
CA MET A 20 9.56 2.78 5.59
C MET A 20 10.12 1.42 5.16
N ALA A 21 10.36 0.53 6.12
CA ALA A 21 10.77 -0.84 5.85
C ALA A 21 9.70 -1.62 5.05
N PHE A 22 8.42 -1.38 5.37
CA PHE A 22 7.29 -1.89 4.60
C PHE A 22 7.34 -1.41 3.15
N PHE A 23 7.42 -0.09 2.90
CA PHE A 23 7.44 0.44 1.53
C PHE A 23 8.64 -0.07 0.73
N LEU A 24 9.82 -0.15 1.35
CA LEU A 24 11.00 -0.69 0.70
C LEU A 24 10.81 -2.15 0.27
N THR A 25 10.22 -2.97 1.13
CA THR A 25 9.93 -4.39 0.83
C THR A 25 8.88 -4.51 -0.28
N PHE A 26 7.82 -3.71 -0.19
CA PHE A 26 6.74 -3.69 -1.17
C PHE A 26 7.21 -3.25 -2.56
N GLU A 27 8.03 -2.20 -2.65
CA GLU A 27 8.57 -1.71 -3.92
C GLU A 27 9.55 -2.68 -4.56
N ARG A 28 10.37 -3.36 -3.75
CA ARG A 28 11.23 -4.45 -4.24
C ARG A 28 10.40 -5.60 -4.82
N ALA A 29 9.29 -5.96 -4.16
CA ALA A 29 8.38 -6.98 -4.66
C ALA A 29 7.73 -6.55 -5.99
N LEU A 30 7.22 -5.32 -6.07
CA LEU A 30 6.66 -4.76 -7.30
C LEU A 30 7.69 -4.79 -8.45
N LYS A 31 8.93 -4.40 -8.18
CA LYS A 31 10.02 -4.43 -9.16
C LYS A 31 10.30 -5.86 -9.66
N ALA A 32 10.42 -6.82 -8.74
CA ALA A 32 10.66 -8.23 -9.11
C ALA A 32 9.50 -8.83 -9.92
N VAL A 33 8.25 -8.43 -9.64
CA VAL A 33 7.10 -8.82 -10.46
C VAL A 33 7.16 -8.14 -11.82
N ALA A 34 7.48 -6.84 -11.88
CA ALA A 34 7.57 -6.11 -13.13
C ALA A 34 8.65 -6.68 -14.07
N GLU A 35 9.81 -7.04 -13.54
CA GLU A 35 10.88 -7.73 -14.28
C GLU A 35 10.43 -9.09 -14.83
N ALA A 36 9.56 -9.78 -14.10
CA ALA A 36 9.11 -11.11 -14.46
C ALA A 36 7.92 -11.15 -15.43
N THR A 37 7.05 -10.14 -15.41
CA THR A 37 5.76 -10.17 -16.12
C THR A 37 5.52 -8.94 -17.01
N GLY A 38 6.45 -8.00 -17.04
CA GLY A 38 6.26 -6.69 -17.66
C GLY A 38 5.79 -5.63 -16.67
N ASN A 39 5.87 -4.38 -17.12
CA ASN A 39 5.62 -3.21 -16.28
C ASN A 39 4.19 -3.22 -15.73
N ARG A 40 4.05 -2.88 -14.44
CA ARG A 40 2.73 -2.78 -13.79
C ARG A 40 2.18 -1.37 -13.94
N ASP A 41 0.93 -1.27 -14.37
CA ASP A 41 0.25 0.02 -14.44
C ASP A 41 0.01 0.59 -13.03
N ASP A 42 -0.35 1.87 -12.96
CA ASP A 42 -0.56 2.55 -11.69
C ASP A 42 -1.79 2.02 -10.93
N GLU A 43 -2.81 1.54 -11.65
CA GLU A 43 -4.05 0.99 -11.09
C GLU A 43 -3.77 -0.33 -10.35
N GLU A 44 -2.99 -1.25 -10.95
CA GLU A 44 -2.55 -2.50 -10.34
C GLU A 44 -1.68 -2.25 -9.11
N LYS A 45 -0.69 -1.34 -9.19
CA LYS A 45 0.16 -0.98 -8.04
C LYS A 45 -0.67 -0.47 -6.86
N SER A 46 -1.64 0.39 -7.17
CA SER A 46 -2.57 0.94 -6.18
C SER A 46 -3.45 -0.14 -5.57
N LEU A 47 -3.94 -1.09 -6.37
CA LEU A 47 -4.73 -2.22 -5.90
C LEU A 47 -3.94 -3.10 -4.94
N TYR A 48 -2.70 -3.46 -5.29
CA TYR A 48 -1.84 -4.27 -4.40
C TYR A 48 -1.55 -3.55 -3.08
N LEU A 49 -1.23 -2.25 -3.14
CA LEU A 49 -0.97 -1.46 -1.94
C LEU A 49 -2.25 -1.36 -1.08
N TYR A 50 -3.42 -1.22 -1.72
CA TYR A 50 -4.71 -1.25 -1.02
C TYR A 50 -4.99 -2.58 -0.31
N HIS A 51 -4.62 -3.70 -0.92
CA HIS A 51 -4.72 -5.00 -0.28
C HIS A 51 -3.71 -5.21 0.85
N ALA A 52 -2.56 -4.55 0.80
CA ALA A 52 -1.53 -4.63 1.83
C ALA A 52 -1.88 -3.81 3.09
N MET A 53 -2.76 -2.82 2.98
CA MET A 53 -3.14 -1.97 4.10
C MET A 53 -3.98 -2.66 5.18
N PRO A 54 -3.88 -2.19 6.44
CA PRO A 54 -4.74 -2.58 7.54
C PRO A 54 -6.21 -2.35 7.18
N SER A 55 -7.09 -3.27 7.60
CA SER A 55 -8.53 -3.12 7.41
C SER A 55 -9.09 -1.87 8.10
N THR A 56 -8.49 -1.46 9.21
CA THR A 56 -8.81 -0.25 9.97
C THR A 56 -8.60 1.04 9.19
N TRP A 57 -7.71 1.06 8.19
CA TRP A 57 -7.41 2.26 7.40
C TRP A 57 -8.32 2.40 6.17
N LYS A 58 -8.95 1.31 5.73
CA LYS A 58 -9.76 1.26 4.50
C LYS A 58 -11.00 2.17 4.54
N PRO A 59 -11.75 2.29 5.67
CA PRO A 59 -12.88 3.22 5.76
C PRO A 59 -12.47 4.67 5.53
N ASP A 60 -11.37 5.13 6.13
CA ASP A 60 -10.90 6.51 5.97
C ASP A 60 -10.46 6.80 4.53
N LEU A 61 -9.87 5.80 3.88
CA LEU A 61 -9.51 5.86 2.47
C LEU A 61 -10.74 5.84 1.54
N ALA A 62 -11.83 5.18 1.91
CA ALA A 62 -13.06 5.20 1.12
C ALA A 62 -13.67 6.60 1.08
N ILE A 63 -13.62 7.33 2.21
CA ILE A 63 -14.03 8.74 2.28
C ILE A 63 -13.14 9.59 1.36
N TRP A 64 -11.82 9.40 1.43
CA TRP A 64 -10.86 10.17 0.63
C TRP A 64 -10.94 9.85 -0.88
N LYS A 65 -11.20 8.60 -1.25
CA LYS A 65 -11.42 8.15 -2.64
C LYS A 65 -12.59 8.88 -3.28
N GLY A 66 -13.66 9.10 -2.52
CA GLY A 66 -14.93 9.61 -3.03
C GLY A 66 -15.40 8.80 -4.24
N ASN A 67 -15.73 9.51 -5.33
CA ASN A 67 -16.23 8.91 -6.58
C ASN A 67 -15.13 8.50 -7.56
N LYS A 68 -13.84 8.61 -7.20
CA LYS A 68 -12.75 8.22 -8.10
C LYS A 68 -12.79 6.71 -8.38
N LYS A 69 -12.46 6.31 -9.61
CA LYS A 69 -12.35 4.88 -10.00
C LYS A 69 -11.32 4.16 -9.13
N PHE A 70 -10.11 4.73 -9.04
CA PHE A 70 -9.03 4.29 -8.15
C PHE A 70 -8.29 5.53 -7.57
N ILE A 71 -7.48 5.29 -6.55
CA ILE A 71 -6.54 6.29 -6.00
C ILE A 71 -5.17 6.01 -6.63
N PRO A 72 -4.49 6.98 -7.27
CA PRO A 72 -3.14 6.79 -7.79
C PRO A 72 -2.14 6.28 -6.75
N TYR A 73 -1.12 5.54 -7.18
CA TYR A 73 -0.23 4.83 -6.24
C TYR A 73 0.50 5.80 -5.29
N MET A 74 0.99 6.91 -5.84
CA MET A 74 1.70 7.93 -5.06
C MET A 74 0.79 8.65 -4.06
N ASP A 75 -0.46 8.89 -4.44
CA ASP A 75 -1.47 9.47 -3.56
C ASP A 75 -1.79 8.52 -2.41
N LEU A 76 -1.92 7.23 -2.71
CA LEU A 76 -2.18 6.18 -1.72
C LEU A 76 -1.03 6.06 -0.72
N LYS A 77 0.22 6.04 -1.22
CA LYS A 77 1.45 6.03 -0.42
C LYS A 77 1.55 7.25 0.51
N THR A 78 1.22 8.42 -0.01
CA THR A 78 1.22 9.68 0.75
C THR A 78 0.15 9.66 1.83
N THR A 79 -1.06 9.17 1.51
CA THR A 79 -2.16 9.05 2.48
C THR A 79 -1.81 8.11 3.62
N MET A 80 -1.20 6.95 3.32
CA MET A 80 -0.70 6.03 4.35
C MET A 80 0.34 6.68 5.27
N SER A 81 1.29 7.43 4.69
CA SER A 81 2.31 8.15 5.45
C SER A 81 1.68 9.20 6.37
N ALA A 82 0.73 9.99 5.85
CA ALA A 82 0.01 10.98 6.66
C ALA A 82 -0.75 10.33 7.82
N LYS A 83 -1.45 9.22 7.56
CA LYS A 83 -2.21 8.48 8.58
C LYS A 83 -1.32 7.86 9.65
N PHE A 84 -0.13 7.39 9.27
CA PHE A 84 0.86 6.90 10.20
C PHE A 84 1.27 7.98 11.19
N TRP A 85 1.60 9.18 10.70
CA TRP A 85 1.99 10.32 11.55
C TRP A 85 0.85 10.82 12.45
N THR A 86 -0.40 10.84 11.98
CA THR A 86 -1.53 11.25 12.85
C THR A 86 -1.85 10.22 13.93
N THR A 87 -1.67 8.93 13.65
CA THR A 87 -1.90 7.84 14.61
C THR A 87 -0.77 7.78 15.64
N THR A 88 0.51 7.86 15.23
CA THR A 88 1.64 7.85 16.18
C THR A 88 1.71 9.11 17.05
N LEU A 89 1.26 10.26 16.57
CA LEU A 89 1.18 11.47 17.39
C LEU A 89 0.01 11.43 18.39
N SER A 90 -1.10 10.77 18.05
CA SER A 90 -2.27 10.67 18.96
C SER A 90 -2.10 9.65 20.08
N VAL A 91 -1.23 8.64 19.91
CA VAL A 91 -0.97 7.60 20.92
C VAL A 91 0.14 8.01 21.91
N ASN A 92 0.92 9.05 21.59
CA ASN A 92 1.99 9.58 22.44
C ASN A 92 1.61 10.87 23.20
N MET A 93 0.32 11.22 23.26
CA MET A 93 -0.22 12.34 24.07
C MET A 93 -1.03 11.85 25.26
#